data_AF-A0A0J7KW56-F1
#
_entry.id   AF-A0A0J7KW56-F1
#
_cell.length_a   1.000
_cell.length_b   1.000
_cell.length_c   1.000
_cell.angle_alpha   90.00
_cell.angle_beta   90.00
_cell.angle_gamma   90.00
#
_symmetry.space_group_name_H-M   'P 1'
#
loop_
_entity.id
_entity.type
_entity.pdbx_description
1 polymer ?
#
loop_
_entity_poly.entity_id
_entity_poly.type
_entity_poly.pdbx_seq_one_letter_code
_entity_poly.pdbx_strand_id
1 'polypeptide(L)' 'MDLLCCETTETECRAYADPALLGDDRVLQNLLQTEERYAPSSSYFECVQRDISPLMRKIVAEWMLELN' A
#
# COMPACT_ATOMS: atom_id res chain seq x y z
N MET A 1 -17.76 17.64 7.59
CA MET A 1 -16.83 17.81 8.73
C MET A 1 -15.49 17.41 8.18
N ASP A 2 -14.81 18.38 7.58
CA ASP A 2 -13.60 18.11 6.81
C ASP A 2 -12.41 18.20 7.77
N LEU A 3 -11.98 17.06 8.28
CA LEU A 3 -10.68 16.96 8.94
C LEU A 3 -9.60 17.04 7.86
N LEU A 4 -9.24 18.26 7.46
CA LEU A 4 -7.93 18.48 6.87
C LEU A 4 -6.90 18.31 7.99
N CYS A 5 -6.21 17.17 8.01
CA CYS A 5 -5.01 16.99 8.81
C CYS A 5 -3.92 17.94 8.29
N CYS A 6 -3.89 19.15 8.82
CA CYS A 6 -2.87 20.16 8.54
C CYS A 6 -1.61 19.94 9.42
N GLU A 7 -1.21 18.70 9.66
CA GLU A 7 0.00 18.38 10.42
C GLU A 7 1.15 18.06 9.47
N THR A 8 1.53 19.00 8.60
CA THR A 8 2.90 18.95 8.06
C THR A 8 3.82 19.45 9.17
N THR A 9 4.22 18.55 10.06
CA THR A 9 5.23 18.90 11.07
C THR A 9 6.50 19.32 10.34
N GLU A 10 7.13 20.42 10.77
CA GLU A 10 8.41 20.90 10.21
C GLU A 10 9.54 19.84 10.33
N THR A 11 9.26 18.73 11.00
CA THR A 11 10.09 17.55 11.25
C THR A 11 9.78 16.34 10.38
N GLU A 12 8.88 16.43 9.39
CA GLU A 12 8.68 15.33 8.44
C GLU A 12 9.93 15.12 7.57
N CYS A 13 10.63 14.01 7.79
CA CYS A 13 11.72 13.61 6.91
C CYS A 13 11.14 13.20 5.54
N ARG A 14 11.11 14.15 4.61
CA ARG A 14 10.71 13.89 3.23
C ARG A 14 11.90 13.36 2.44
N ALA A 15 11.68 12.24 1.76
CA ALA A 15 12.66 11.74 0.79
C ALA A 15 12.87 12.78 -0.32
N TYR A 16 14.12 13.00 -0.70
CA TYR A 16 14.45 13.80 -1.87
C TYR A 16 14.22 12.98 -3.15
N ALA A 17 14.14 13.65 -4.30
CA ALA A 17 14.03 12.99 -5.60
C ALA A 17 15.35 12.27 -5.93
N ASP A 18 15.39 10.96 -5.68
CA ASP A 18 16.56 10.13 -5.96
C ASP A 18 16.65 9.82 -7.47
N PRO A 19 17.69 10.30 -8.18
CA PRO A 19 17.86 10.02 -9.60
C PRO A 19 18.02 8.53 -9.93
N ALA A 20 18.51 7.71 -9.00
CA ALA A 20 18.63 6.26 -9.20
C ALA A 20 17.26 5.57 -9.17
N LEU A 21 16.29 6.13 -8.43
CA LEU A 21 14.91 5.62 -8.40
C LEU A 21 14.08 6.16 -9.56
N LEU A 22 14.25 7.44 -9.91
CA LEU A 22 13.37 8.13 -10.85
C LEU A 22 13.91 8.22 -12.28
N GLY A 23 15.23 8.07 -12.48
CA GLY A 23 15.89 8.21 -13.78
C GLY A 23 16.22 6.89 -14.48
N ASP A 24 16.02 5.75 -13.82
CA ASP A 24 16.29 4.42 -14.36
C ASP A 24 14.99 3.67 -14.64
N ASP A 25 14.64 3.54 -15.93
CA ASP A 25 13.42 2.85 -16.38
C ASP A 25 13.31 1.41 -15.87
N ARG A 26 14.44 0.76 -15.54
CA ARG A 26 14.45 -0.59 -14.99
C ARG A 26 13.73 -0.66 -13.64
N VAL A 27 13.72 0.44 -12.86
CA VAL A 27 13.00 0.50 -11.58
C VAL A 27 11.51 0.29 -11.83
N LEU A 28 10.92 1.06 -12.75
CA LEU A 28 9.51 0.90 -13.12
C LEU A 28 9.23 -0.49 -13.70
N GLN A 29 10.09 -0.99 -14.59
CA GLN A 29 9.93 -2.32 -15.19
C GLN A 29 9.94 -3.43 -14.12
N ASN A 30 10.86 -3.35 -13.16
CA ASN A 30 10.93 -4.31 -12.06
C ASN A 30 9.69 -4.23 -11.15
N LEU A 31 9.18 -3.03 -10.90
CA LEU A 31 7.94 -2.84 -10.11
C LEU A 31 6.75 -3.50 -10.81
N LEU A 32 6.59 -3.31 -12.12
CA LEU A 32 5.52 -3.92 -12.91
C LEU A 32 5.63 -5.47 -12.91
N GLN A 33 6.84 -6.00 -13.12
CA GLN A 33 7.07 -7.45 -13.04
C GLN A 33 6.77 -8.03 -11.65
N THR A 34 7.05 -7.25 -10.61
CA THR A 34 6.77 -7.65 -9.22
C THR A 34 5.27 -7.62 -8.94
N GLU A 35 4.57 -6.61 -9.42
CA GLU A 35 3.11 -6.46 -9.24
C GLU A 35 2.35 -7.69 -9.75
N GLU A 36 2.69 -8.19 -10.95
CA GLU A 36 2.08 -9.40 -11.51
C GLU A 36 2.20 -10.62 -10.59
N ARG A 37 3.30 -10.71 -9.82
CA ARG A 37 3.57 -11.85 -8.93
C ARG A 37 2.88 -11.76 -7.59
N TYR A 38 2.68 -10.55 -7.07
CA TYR A 38 2.22 -10.33 -5.70
C TYR A 38 0.80 -9.75 -5.60
N ALA A 39 0.17 -9.45 -6.74
CA ALA A 39 -1.24 -9.07 -6.77
C ALA A 39 -2.12 -10.19 -6.20
N PRO A 40 -2.96 -9.92 -5.18
CA PRO A 40 -3.87 -10.93 -4.65
C PRO A 40 -4.94 -11.28 -5.70
N SER A 41 -5.20 -12.58 -5.89
CA SER A 41 -6.29 -13.05 -6.75
C SER A 41 -7.65 -12.65 -6.18
N SER A 42 -8.61 -12.32 -7.04
CA SER A 42 -10.02 -12.12 -6.65
C SER A 42 -10.62 -13.34 -5.94
N SER A 43 -10.15 -14.55 -6.29
CA SER A 43 -10.58 -15.82 -5.70
C SER A 43 -9.86 -16.16 -4.38
N TYR A 44 -9.01 -15.28 -3.84
CA TYR A 44 -8.17 -15.58 -2.68
C TYR A 44 -8.97 -16.06 -1.46
N PHE A 45 -10.12 -15.45 -1.18
CA PHE A 45 -11.00 -15.86 -0.07
C PHE A 45 -11.83 -17.11 -0.36
N GLU A 46 -11.92 -17.54 -1.61
CA GLU A 46 -12.61 -18.77 -2.01
C GLU A 46 -11.65 -19.98 -1.99
N CYS A 47 -10.38 -19.74 -2.33
CA CYS A 47 -9.40 -20.79 -2.59
C CYS A 47 -8.31 -20.92 -1.52
N VAL A 48 -7.88 -19.80 -0.92
CA VAL A 48 -6.70 -19.77 -0.02
C VAL A 48 -7.11 -19.53 1.42
N GLN A 49 -7.83 -18.42 1.69
CA GLN A 49 -8.15 -17.99 3.05
C GLN A 49 -9.64 -18.09 3.33
N ARG A 50 -10.09 -19.33 3.58
CA ARG A 50 -11.52 -19.70 3.66
C ARG A 50 -12.21 -19.34 4.98
N ASP A 51 -11.44 -19.24 6.07
CA ASP A 51 -12.00 -18.99 7.41
C ASP A 51 -12.22 -17.49 7.70
N ILE A 52 -11.72 -16.61 6.83
CA ILE A 52 -11.78 -15.17 7.00
C ILE A 52 -12.60 -14.60 5.86
N SER A 53 -13.65 -13.84 6.18
CA SER A 53 -14.42 -13.13 5.18
C SER A 53 -13.73 -11.83 4.73
N PRO A 54 -14.03 -11.30 3.53
CA PRO A 54 -13.54 -9.99 3.10
C PRO A 54 -13.84 -8.87 4.10
N LEU A 55 -15.01 -8.91 4.75
CA LEU A 55 -15.40 -7.93 5.77
C LEU A 55 -14.48 -7.98 7.00
N MET A 56 -14.12 -9.18 7.46
CA MET A 56 -13.19 -9.33 8.59
C MET A 56 -11.81 -8.74 8.26
N ARG A 57 -11.32 -8.93 7.03
CA ARG A 57 -10.06 -8.31 6.58
C ARG A 57 -10.17 -6.78 6.54
N LYS A 58 -11.29 -6.25 6.06
CA LYS A 58 -11.55 -4.82 5.98
C LYS A 58 -11.43 -4.15 7.36
N ILE A 59 -12.07 -4.72 8.37
CA ILE A 59 -12.04 -4.17 9.75
C ILE A 59 -10.61 -4.04 10.26
N VAL A 60 -9.79 -5.08 10.09
CA VAL A 60 -8.39 -5.06 10.56
C VAL A 60 -7.55 -4.06 9.75
N ALA A 61 -7.77 -3.96 8.43
CA ALA A 61 -7.05 -3.01 7.58
C ALA A 61 -7.39 -1.55 7.92
N GLU A 62 -8.66 -1.25 8.19
CA GLU A 62 -9.10 0.07 8.64
C GLU A 62 -8.48 0.41 10.01
N TRP A 63 -8.49 -0.52 10.94
CA TRP A 63 -7.84 -0.35 12.26
C TRP A 63 -6.33 -0.10 12.13
N MET A 64 -5.63 -0.82 11.25
CA MET A 64 -4.21 -0.59 11.00
C MET A 64 -3.94 0.78 10.36
N LEU A 65 -4.85 1.29 9.53
CA LEU A 65 -4.73 2.61 8.91
C LEU A 65 -4.97 3.75 9.92
N GLU A 66 -5.96 3.60 10.79
CA GLU A 66 -6.29 4.61 11.80
C GLU A 66 -5.20 4.78 12.87
N LEU A 67 -4.38 3.75 13.08
CA LEU A 67 -3.31 3.74 14.08
C LEU A 67 -1.92 4.06 13.51
N ASN A 68 -1.82 4.34 12.21
CA ASN A 68 -0.59 4.77 11.54
C ASN A 68 -0.49 6.29 11.47
#